data_AF-A0A7C2UE63-F1
#
_entry.id   AF-A0A7C2UE63-F1
#
_cell.length_a   1.000
_cell.length_b   1.000
_cell.length_c   1.000
_cell.angle_alpha   90.00
_cell.angle_beta   90.00
_cell.angle_gamma   90.00
#
_symmetry.space_group_name_H-M   'P 1'
#
loop_
_entity.id
_entity.type
_entity.pdbx_description
1 polymer ?
#
loop_
_entity_poly.entity_id
_entity_poly.type
_entity_poly.pdbx_seq_one_letter_code
_entity_poly.pdbx_strand_id
1 'polypeptide(L)'
;MRISRFVFLFLALANFPTAGFAQAIPAVVKSQPDTPIQITNSECSAAQTGGARCKATLTVNPSGLWTAYGLRWKLTYENGRSIYSSSVADVSLLPEISGGAFKPGEVKEHQTGGFGMRAPDGKDLRLASAEVEVAFVVSALGKTWGNTKSVNYARLMAKREGFAQAMDYLRSVYCKQGREATLKALGVP
;
A
#
# COMPACT_ATOMS: atom_id res chain seq x y z
N MET A 1 79.26 -5.51 -2.38
CA MET A 1 78.25 -6.11 -1.49
C MET A 1 76.86 -5.76 -2.01
N ARG A 2 76.06 -6.78 -2.36
CA ARG A 2 74.67 -6.70 -2.81
C ARG A 2 73.74 -6.97 -1.62
N ILE A 3 72.76 -6.11 -1.38
CA ILE A 3 71.46 -6.39 -0.72
C ILE A 3 70.49 -5.32 -1.31
N SER A 4 69.68 -5.59 -2.36
CA SER A 4 68.30 -6.15 -2.32
C SER A 4 67.43 -5.47 -1.25
N ARG A 5 66.20 -4.99 -1.43
CA ARG A 5 65.10 -5.31 -2.35
C ARG A 5 63.99 -4.28 -2.05
N PHE A 6 63.26 -3.88 -3.09
CA PHE A 6 61.81 -3.59 -3.09
C PHE A 6 61.16 -3.23 -1.74
N VAL A 7 60.91 -1.94 -1.50
CA VAL A 7 59.82 -1.54 -0.60
C VAL A 7 58.57 -1.41 -1.45
N PHE A 8 57.69 -2.39 -1.26
CA PHE A 8 56.42 -2.59 -1.92
C PHE A 8 55.42 -1.47 -1.60
N LEU A 9 54.85 -0.94 -2.67
CA LEU A 9 53.48 -0.46 -2.83
C LEU A 9 52.48 -1.11 -1.87
N PHE A 10 51.92 -0.34 -0.93
CA PHE A 10 50.62 -0.60 -0.30
C PHE A 10 49.90 0.73 -0.01
N LEU A 11 49.53 1.43 -1.09
CA LEU A 11 48.50 2.48 -1.08
C LEU A 11 47.22 1.87 -1.66
N ALA A 12 46.65 0.92 -0.93
CA ALA A 12 45.36 0.33 -1.23
C ALA A 12 44.69 0.00 0.10
N LEU A 13 43.92 0.94 0.65
CA LEU A 13 42.90 0.71 1.68
C LEU A 13 42.19 2.05 1.97
N ALA A 14 41.22 2.40 1.11
CA ALA A 14 40.01 3.17 1.46
C ALA A 14 39.21 3.55 0.19
N ASN A 15 38.89 2.57 -0.66
CA ASN A 15 37.70 2.66 -1.49
C ASN A 15 36.71 1.62 -0.97
N PHE A 16 36.24 1.82 0.26
CA PHE A 16 34.97 1.23 0.64
C PHE A 16 33.92 1.94 -0.20
N PRO A 17 33.20 1.25 -1.12
CA PRO A 17 32.01 1.83 -1.69
C PRO A 17 31.10 2.14 -0.51
N THR A 18 30.84 3.42 -0.27
CA THR A 18 29.80 3.85 0.64
C THR A 18 28.54 3.15 0.15
N ALA A 19 28.09 2.12 0.87
CA ALA A 19 26.78 1.57 0.70
C ALA A 19 25.82 2.76 0.85
N GLY A 20 25.34 3.28 -0.28
CA GLY A 20 24.42 4.40 -0.29
C GLY A 20 23.16 3.90 0.39
N PHE A 21 23.00 4.24 1.67
CA PHE A 21 21.75 4.03 2.38
C PHE A 21 20.67 4.65 1.49
N ALA A 22 19.74 3.81 1.03
CA ALA A 22 18.61 4.24 0.24
C ALA A 22 17.84 5.26 1.09
N GLN A 23 18.08 6.54 0.84
CA GLN A 23 17.52 7.62 1.64
C GLN A 23 16.01 7.59 1.47
N ALA A 24 15.29 7.51 2.58
CA ALA A 24 13.84 7.63 2.56
C ALA A 24 13.47 9.03 2.06
N ILE A 25 12.59 9.08 1.07
CA ILE A 25 12.01 10.30 0.51
C ILE A 25 10.65 10.48 1.19
N PRO A 26 10.47 11.50 2.04
CA PRO A 26 9.16 11.76 2.63
C PRO A 26 8.17 12.05 1.50
N ALA A 27 7.01 11.39 1.54
CA ALA A 27 5.94 11.66 0.60
C ALA A 27 5.11 12.82 1.15
N VAL A 28 4.77 13.77 0.27
CA VAL A 28 3.93 14.91 0.62
C VAL A 28 2.48 14.42 0.72
N VAL A 29 1.89 14.57 1.89
CA VAL A 29 0.47 14.32 2.09
C VAL A 29 -0.33 15.43 1.40
N LYS A 30 -1.07 15.07 0.36
CA LYS A 30 -2.11 15.93 -0.22
C LYS A 30 -3.33 15.81 0.69
N SER A 31 -3.35 16.64 1.73
CA SER A 31 -4.37 16.59 2.77
C SER A 31 -5.76 16.93 2.22
N GLN A 32 -6.76 16.22 2.73
CA GLN A 32 -8.15 16.66 2.70
C GLN A 32 -8.61 16.61 4.16
N PRO A 33 -8.73 17.77 4.85
CA PRO A 33 -8.88 17.81 6.31
C PRO A 33 -10.09 17.04 6.83
N ASP A 34 -11.13 16.89 6.01
CA ASP A 34 -12.37 16.20 6.37
C ASP A 34 -12.39 14.70 6.01
N THR A 35 -11.22 14.11 5.70
CA THR A 35 -11.15 12.66 5.45
C THR A 35 -11.49 11.89 6.73
N PRO A 36 -12.31 10.82 6.64
CA PRO A 36 -12.50 9.92 7.77
C PRO A 36 -11.27 9.10 8.14
N ILE A 37 -10.22 9.11 7.31
CA ILE A 37 -8.95 8.44 7.57
C ILE A 37 -7.84 9.43 7.24
N GLN A 38 -7.04 9.79 8.23
CA GLN A 38 -5.97 10.77 8.09
C GLN A 38 -4.64 10.07 7.83
N ILE A 39 -3.83 10.62 6.93
CA ILE A 39 -2.45 10.17 6.74
C ILE A 39 -1.58 10.95 7.72
N THR A 40 -0.98 10.25 8.68
CA THR A 40 -0.16 10.87 9.74
C THR A 40 1.34 10.82 9.43
N ASN A 41 1.76 9.86 8.62
CA ASN A 41 3.12 9.80 8.10
C ASN A 41 3.12 9.14 6.72
N SER A 42 4.09 9.49 5.87
CA SER A 42 4.30 8.83 4.60
C SER A 42 5.71 8.99 4.08
N GLU A 43 6.28 7.90 3.57
CA GLU A 43 7.63 7.88 3.00
C GLU A 43 7.72 6.88 1.86
N CYS A 44 8.68 7.10 0.98
CA CYS A 44 9.07 6.19 -0.09
C CYS A 44 10.55 5.89 0.02
N SER A 45 10.95 4.65 -0.24
CA SER A 45 12.36 4.24 -0.29
C SER A 45 12.64 3.49 -1.58
N ALA A 46 13.90 3.42 -1.98
CA ALA A 46 14.30 2.57 -3.10
C ALA A 46 14.02 1.10 -2.75
N ALA A 47 13.34 0.37 -3.64
CA ALA A 47 13.15 -1.05 -3.52
C ALA A 47 14.43 -1.80 -3.93
N GLN A 48 14.75 -2.89 -3.23
CA GLN A 48 15.95 -3.71 -3.51
C GLN A 48 15.98 -4.27 -4.95
N THR A 49 14.82 -4.39 -5.61
CA THR A 49 14.65 -4.97 -6.95
C THR A 49 14.44 -3.93 -8.05
N GLY A 50 14.85 -2.67 -7.82
CA GLY A 50 14.59 -1.55 -8.72
C GLY A 50 13.24 -0.91 -8.46
N GLY A 51 13.20 0.43 -8.52
CA GLY A 51 12.01 1.24 -8.26
C GLY A 51 11.86 1.76 -6.84
N ALA A 52 10.68 2.27 -6.51
CA ALA A 52 10.33 2.85 -5.22
C ALA A 52 9.22 2.04 -4.54
N ARG A 53 9.35 1.85 -3.23
CA ARG A 53 8.29 1.33 -2.36
C ARG A 53 7.84 2.43 -1.43
N CYS A 54 6.55 2.70 -1.39
CA CYS A 54 5.98 3.71 -0.52
C CYS A 54 5.13 3.10 0.58
N LYS A 55 5.18 3.72 1.76
CA LYS A 55 4.38 3.38 2.92
C LYS A 55 3.67 4.63 3.44
N ALA A 56 2.43 4.47 3.87
CA ALA A 56 1.69 5.50 4.59
C ALA A 56 1.21 4.94 5.93
N THR A 57 1.34 5.74 6.97
CA THR A 57 0.74 5.51 8.28
C THR A 57 -0.57 6.29 8.33
N LEU A 58 -1.64 5.58 8.67
CA LEU A 58 -3.00 6.09 8.66
C LEU A 58 -3.58 6.06 10.07
N THR A 59 -4.36 7.06 10.44
CA THR A 59 -5.17 7.08 11.65
C THR A 59 -6.64 7.19 11.27
N VAL A 60 -7.45 6.26 11.77
CA VAL A 60 -8.90 6.23 11.49
C VAL A 60 -9.63 7.17 12.45
N ASN A 61 -10.44 8.07 11.88
CA ASN A 61 -11.25 8.98 12.67
C ASN A 61 -12.20 8.18 13.57
N PRO A 62 -12.35 8.55 14.86
CA PRO A 62 -13.19 7.81 15.79
C PRO A 62 -14.69 7.83 15.44
N SER A 63 -15.12 8.74 14.56
CA SER A 63 -16.51 8.81 14.11
C SER A 63 -16.76 7.91 12.88
N GLY A 64 -17.42 6.78 13.11
CA GLY A 64 -17.96 5.92 12.06
C GLY A 64 -17.32 4.53 11.94
N LEU A 65 -18.10 3.60 11.37
CA LEU A 65 -17.66 2.22 11.08
C LEU A 65 -17.11 2.15 9.64
N TRP A 66 -15.81 2.42 9.50
CA TRP A 66 -15.12 2.40 8.21
C TRP A 66 -14.55 1.02 7.92
N THR A 67 -14.74 0.53 6.69
CA THR A 67 -14.41 -0.86 6.34
C THR A 67 -13.50 -0.98 5.13
N ALA A 68 -13.39 0.07 4.32
CA ALA A 68 -12.39 0.12 3.25
C ALA A 68 -11.90 1.54 3.00
N TYR A 69 -10.70 1.63 2.43
CA TYR A 69 -10.14 2.88 1.93
C TYR A 69 -9.26 2.65 0.71
N GLY A 70 -9.15 3.67 -0.12
CA GLY A 70 -8.21 3.73 -1.24
C GLY A 70 -7.19 4.82 -1.03
N LEU A 71 -5.91 4.51 -1.23
CA LEU A 71 -4.84 5.50 -1.33
C LEU A 71 -4.49 5.72 -2.81
N ARG A 72 -4.18 6.96 -3.17
CA ARG A 72 -3.62 7.31 -4.48
C ARG A 72 -2.25 7.93 -4.28
N TRP A 73 -1.28 7.38 -4.99
CA TRP A 73 0.11 7.81 -4.99
C TRP A 73 0.45 8.45 -6.35
N LYS A 74 1.17 9.56 -6.31
CA LYS A 74 1.82 10.14 -7.48
C LYS A 74 3.32 10.15 -7.22
N LEU A 75 4.06 9.40 -8.01
CA LEU A 75 5.51 9.25 -7.88
C LEU A 75 6.17 9.96 -9.04
N THR A 76 6.98 10.97 -8.76
CA THR A 76 7.67 11.78 -9.78
C THR A 76 9.16 11.44 -9.76
N TYR A 77 9.69 11.09 -10.93
CA TYR A 77 11.09 10.70 -11.10
C TYR A 77 11.95 11.88 -11.53
N GLU A 78 13.27 11.73 -11.45
CA GLU A 78 14.25 12.78 -11.76
C GLU A 78 14.15 13.34 -13.19
N ASN A 79 13.57 12.59 -14.14
CA ASN A 79 13.29 13.08 -15.49
C ASN A 79 11.99 13.90 -15.61
N GLY A 80 11.33 14.21 -14.49
CA GLY A 80 10.08 14.95 -14.42
C GLY A 80 8.82 14.15 -14.75
N ARG A 81 8.94 12.88 -15.16
CA ARG A 81 7.76 12.04 -15.43
C ARG A 81 7.16 11.52 -14.13
N SER A 82 5.83 11.45 -14.10
CA SER A 82 5.09 10.86 -12.98
C SER A 82 4.43 9.55 -13.36
N ILE A 83 4.37 8.63 -12.40
CA ILE A 83 3.44 7.49 -12.43
C ILE A 83 2.42 7.65 -11.33
N TYR A 84 1.22 7.12 -11.60
CA TYR A 84 0.15 7.06 -10.64
C TYR A 84 -0.04 5.63 -10.21
N SER A 85 -0.12 5.44 -8.91
CA SER A 85 -0.44 4.16 -8.31
C SER A 85 -1.60 4.31 -7.36
N SER A 86 -2.27 3.22 -7.09
CA SER A 86 -3.36 3.19 -6.14
C SER A 86 -3.37 1.85 -5.44
N SER A 87 -3.80 1.89 -4.19
CA SER A 87 -3.89 0.71 -3.36
C SER A 87 -5.14 0.78 -2.52
N VAL A 88 -5.75 -0.37 -2.25
CA VAL A 88 -7.04 -0.48 -1.56
C VAL A 88 -6.90 -1.46 -0.43
N ALA A 89 -7.39 -1.07 0.75
CA ALA A 89 -7.60 -1.98 1.87
C ALA A 89 -9.09 -2.18 2.08
N ASP A 90 -9.52 -3.43 2.32
CA ASP A 90 -10.90 -3.78 2.62
C ASP A 90 -10.94 -4.88 3.69
N VAL A 91 -11.51 -4.54 4.84
CA VAL A 91 -11.69 -5.46 5.97
C VAL A 91 -13.12 -6.01 6.07
N SER A 92 -14.07 -5.56 5.22
CA SER A 92 -15.46 -6.03 5.32
C SER A 92 -15.65 -7.48 4.86
N LEU A 93 -14.75 -8.01 4.04
CA LEU A 93 -14.90 -9.34 3.43
C LEU A 93 -14.49 -10.48 4.36
N LEU A 94 -13.74 -10.19 5.42
CA LEU A 94 -13.26 -11.19 6.39
C LEU A 94 -13.48 -10.65 7.82
N PRO A 95 -14.75 -10.50 8.24
CA PRO A 95 -15.08 -9.85 9.50
C PRO A 95 -14.58 -10.62 10.72
N GLU A 96 -14.46 -11.95 10.64
CA GLU A 96 -14.00 -12.79 11.76
C GLU A 96 -12.51 -12.61 12.08
N ILE A 97 -11.70 -12.23 11.09
CA ILE A 97 -10.26 -12.01 11.25
C ILE A 97 -9.96 -10.56 11.65
N SER A 98 -10.78 -9.62 11.18
CA SER A 98 -10.52 -8.17 11.26
C SER A 98 -11.48 -7.39 12.16
N GLY A 99 -12.52 -8.03 12.71
CA GLY A 99 -13.62 -7.36 13.40
C GLY A 99 -14.60 -6.63 12.48
N GLY A 100 -14.45 -6.76 11.15
CA GLY A 100 -15.38 -6.24 10.14
C GLY A 100 -15.33 -4.73 9.91
N ALA A 101 -14.57 -3.98 10.71
CA ALA A 101 -14.33 -2.55 10.55
C ALA A 101 -12.97 -2.15 11.15
N PHE A 102 -12.40 -1.06 10.65
CA PHE A 102 -11.24 -0.42 11.28
C PHE A 102 -11.65 0.18 12.62
N LYS A 103 -10.79 0.04 13.63
CA LYS A 103 -11.09 0.56 14.97
C LYS A 103 -10.86 2.08 15.02
N PRO A 104 -11.68 2.84 15.75
CA PRO A 104 -11.38 4.22 16.12
C PRO A 104 -9.95 4.41 16.64
N GLY A 105 -9.20 5.37 16.09
CA GLY A 105 -7.83 5.65 16.49
C GLY A 105 -6.81 4.58 16.08
N GLU A 106 -7.23 3.56 15.32
CA GLU A 106 -6.33 2.52 14.84
C GLU A 106 -5.28 3.11 13.91
N VAL A 107 -4.02 2.74 14.18
CA VAL A 107 -2.89 3.07 13.32
C VAL A 107 -2.67 1.92 12.34
N LYS A 108 -2.74 2.23 11.05
CA LYS A 108 -2.48 1.25 9.97
C LYS A 108 -1.27 1.68 9.17
N GLU A 109 -0.35 0.74 8.96
CA GLU A 109 0.64 0.87 7.90
C GLU A 109 0.08 0.28 6.60
N HIS A 110 0.12 1.07 5.54
CA HIS A 110 -0.25 0.65 4.21
C HIS A 110 0.96 0.75 3.29
N GLN A 111 1.43 -0.39 2.78
CA GLN A 111 2.54 -0.45 1.85
C GLN A 111 2.04 -0.66 0.42
N THR A 112 2.77 -0.08 -0.52
CA THR A 112 2.55 -0.29 -1.94
C THR A 112 3.51 -1.33 -2.52
N GLY A 113 3.16 -1.90 -3.69
CA GLY A 113 4.10 -2.67 -4.50
C GLY A 113 5.28 -1.83 -4.98
N GLY A 114 6.34 -2.47 -5.49
CA GLY A 114 7.48 -1.73 -6.05
C GLY A 114 7.13 -1.08 -7.38
N PHE A 115 7.42 0.22 -7.55
CA PHE A 115 7.21 0.94 -8.79
C PHE A 115 8.51 1.49 -9.37
N GLY A 116 8.93 0.96 -10.50
CA GLY A 116 10.11 1.42 -11.23
C GLY A 116 9.74 2.19 -12.50
N MET A 117 10.56 3.17 -12.84
CA MET A 117 10.62 3.72 -14.19
C MET A 117 12.04 3.55 -14.70
N ARG A 118 12.20 3.12 -15.95
CA ARG A 118 13.50 3.02 -16.60
C ARG A 118 13.67 4.14 -17.62
N ALA A 119 14.89 4.67 -17.68
CA ALA A 119 15.33 5.54 -18.76
C ALA A 119 15.56 4.73 -20.04
N PRO A 120 15.62 5.39 -21.21
CA PRO A 120 15.92 4.73 -22.49
C PRO A 120 17.27 4.01 -22.51
N ASP A 121 18.24 4.43 -21.67
CA ASP A 121 19.55 3.79 -21.51
C ASP A 121 19.49 2.53 -20.62
N GLY A 122 18.29 2.11 -20.20
CA GLY A 122 18.05 0.92 -19.39
C GLY A 122 18.25 1.12 -17.89
N LYS A 123 18.68 2.30 -17.43
CA LYS A 123 18.88 2.57 -16.00
C LYS A 123 17.56 2.84 -15.29
N ASP A 124 17.44 2.35 -14.06
CA ASP A 124 16.32 2.70 -13.19
C ASP A 124 16.44 4.18 -12.78
N LEU A 125 15.37 4.92 -12.97
CA LEU A 125 15.28 6.32 -12.60
C LEU A 125 15.10 6.46 -11.10
N ARG A 126 15.75 7.48 -10.54
CA ARG A 126 15.58 7.82 -9.13
C ARG A 126 14.26 8.53 -8.91
N LEU A 127 13.60 8.18 -7.81
CA LEU A 127 12.43 8.92 -7.33
C LEU A 127 12.91 10.31 -6.88
N ALA A 128 12.26 11.36 -7.38
CA ALA A 128 12.54 12.74 -7.00
C ALA A 128 11.56 13.24 -5.95
N SER A 129 10.28 12.89 -6.08
CA SER A 129 9.25 13.22 -5.09
C SER A 129 8.09 12.22 -5.12
N ALA A 130 7.34 12.19 -4.02
CA ALA A 130 6.12 11.41 -3.91
C ALA A 130 5.01 12.25 -3.29
N GLU A 131 3.78 12.05 -3.75
CA GLU A 131 2.58 12.58 -3.15
C GLU A 131 1.63 11.43 -2.83
N VAL A 132 0.89 11.55 -1.73
CA VAL A 132 -0.14 10.58 -1.33
C VAL A 132 -1.39 11.29 -0.85
N GLU A 133 -2.55 10.73 -1.21
CA GLU A 133 -3.85 11.15 -0.70
C GLU A 133 -4.75 9.95 -0.43
N VAL A 134 -5.73 10.16 0.43
CA VAL A 134 -6.88 9.26 0.56
C VAL A 134 -7.84 9.56 -0.59
N ALA A 135 -7.97 8.61 -1.51
CA ALA A 135 -8.81 8.76 -2.69
C ALA A 135 -10.30 8.54 -2.37
N PHE A 136 -10.59 7.59 -1.49
CA PHE A 136 -11.94 7.32 -1.01
C PHE A 136 -11.92 6.53 0.30
N VAL A 137 -13.02 6.58 1.05
CA VAL A 137 -13.29 5.76 2.23
C VAL A 137 -14.72 5.23 2.16
N VAL A 138 -14.94 3.97 2.53
CA VAL A 138 -16.25 3.30 2.50
C VAL A 138 -16.59 2.76 3.89
N SER A 139 -17.82 3.03 4.34
CA SER A 139 -18.33 2.53 5.61
C SER A 139 -18.96 1.14 5.47
N ALA A 140 -19.23 0.49 6.61
CA ALA A 140 -19.99 -0.76 6.66
C ALA A 140 -21.40 -0.62 6.07
N LEU A 141 -22.00 0.57 6.20
CA LEU A 141 -23.35 0.90 5.73
C LEU A 141 -23.36 1.43 4.28
N GLY A 142 -22.24 1.36 3.57
CA GLY A 142 -22.13 1.84 2.19
C GLY A 142 -22.01 3.37 2.04
N LYS A 143 -21.92 4.14 3.14
CA LYS A 143 -21.59 5.57 3.06
C LYS A 143 -20.17 5.73 2.51
N THR A 144 -20.02 6.60 1.53
CA THR A 144 -18.73 6.85 0.88
C THR A 144 -18.28 8.29 1.06
N TRP A 145 -16.98 8.46 1.23
CA TRP A 145 -16.30 9.75 1.13
C TRP A 145 -15.25 9.66 0.00
N GLY A 146 -15.03 10.74 -0.75
CA GLY A 146 -14.04 10.81 -1.83
C GLY A 146 -14.54 10.35 -3.21
N ASN A 147 -13.62 9.92 -4.07
CA ASN A 147 -13.87 9.68 -5.49
C ASN A 147 -14.46 8.28 -5.78
N THR A 148 -15.80 8.23 -5.83
CA THR A 148 -16.59 7.04 -6.20
C THR A 148 -16.56 6.72 -7.70
N LYS A 149 -16.02 7.61 -8.55
CA LYS A 149 -15.87 7.35 -9.99
C LYS A 149 -14.52 6.69 -10.33
N SER A 150 -13.66 6.45 -9.33
CA SER A 150 -12.37 5.82 -9.57
C SER A 150 -12.52 4.34 -9.93
N VAL A 151 -11.67 3.84 -10.83
CA VAL A 151 -11.64 2.41 -11.20
C VAL A 151 -11.39 1.52 -9.98
N ASN A 152 -10.61 1.99 -9.01
CA ASN A 152 -10.34 1.24 -7.79
C ASN A 152 -11.55 1.16 -6.85
N TYR A 153 -12.36 2.22 -6.78
CA TYR A 153 -13.63 2.16 -6.09
C TYR A 153 -14.58 1.17 -6.78
N ALA A 154 -14.71 1.23 -8.11
CA ALA A 154 -15.55 0.30 -8.86
C ALA A 154 -15.10 -1.16 -8.66
N ARG A 155 -13.80 -1.43 -8.70
CA ARG A 155 -13.23 -2.77 -8.42
C ARG A 155 -13.50 -3.24 -7.00
N LEU A 156 -13.38 -2.35 -6.01
CA LEU A 156 -13.72 -2.65 -4.61
C LEU A 156 -15.18 -3.06 -4.47
N MET A 157 -16.10 -2.27 -5.04
CA MET A 157 -17.53 -2.55 -4.96
C MET A 157 -17.89 -3.85 -5.70
N ALA A 158 -17.34 -4.08 -6.89
CA ALA A 158 -17.54 -5.32 -7.63
C ALA A 158 -17.01 -6.55 -6.86
N LYS A 159 -15.87 -6.42 -6.15
CA LYS A 159 -15.34 -7.49 -5.30
C LYS A 159 -16.30 -7.81 -4.14
N ARG A 160 -16.88 -6.78 -3.52
CA ARG A 160 -17.87 -6.94 -2.43
C ARG A 160 -19.15 -7.58 -2.92
N GLU A 161 -19.65 -7.16 -4.07
CA GLU A 161 -20.83 -7.76 -4.69
C GLU A 161 -20.60 -9.23 -5.06
N GLY A 162 -19.49 -9.54 -5.73
CA GLY A 162 -19.15 -10.93 -6.07
C GLY A 162 -18.98 -11.82 -4.85
N PHE A 163 -18.40 -11.29 -3.76
CA PHE A 163 -18.33 -12.02 -2.49
C PHE A 163 -19.73 -12.27 -1.92
N ALA A 164 -20.60 -11.25 -1.87
CA ALA A 164 -21.98 -11.42 -1.39
C ALA A 164 -22.74 -12.49 -2.19
N GLN A 165 -22.64 -12.46 -3.51
CA GLN A 165 -23.24 -13.48 -4.39
C GLN A 165 -22.70 -14.89 -4.09
N ALA A 166 -21.40 -15.02 -3.83
CA ALA A 166 -20.79 -16.30 -3.46
C ALA A 166 -21.32 -16.80 -2.10
N MET A 167 -21.47 -15.92 -1.11
CA MET A 167 -22.05 -16.27 0.20
C MET A 167 -23.51 -16.72 0.09
N ASP A 168 -24.31 -16.00 -0.71
CA ASP A 168 -25.71 -16.35 -0.95
C ASP A 168 -25.83 -17.70 -1.64
N TYR A 169 -24.96 -17.98 -2.62
CA TYR A 169 -24.89 -19.28 -3.26
C TYR A 169 -24.57 -20.40 -2.26
N LEU A 170 -23.51 -20.24 -1.45
CA LEU A 170 -23.14 -21.22 -0.42
C LEU A 170 -24.27 -21.47 0.55
N ARG A 171 -24.93 -20.42 1.05
CA ARG A 171 -26.09 -20.54 1.94
C ARG A 171 -27.20 -21.36 1.28
N SER A 172 -27.54 -21.06 0.02
CA SER A 172 -28.59 -21.76 -0.71
C SER A 172 -28.31 -23.27 -0.87
N VAL A 173 -27.05 -23.66 -1.10
CA VAL A 173 -26.65 -25.05 -1.30
C VAL A 173 -26.65 -25.81 0.03
N TYR A 174 -26.01 -25.25 1.06
CA TYR A 174 -25.82 -25.95 2.33
C TYR A 174 -27.08 -25.98 3.19
N CYS A 175 -27.94 -24.96 3.15
CA CYS A 175 -29.26 -25.03 3.79
C CYS A 175 -30.14 -26.11 3.16
N LYS A 176 -30.14 -26.25 1.83
CA LYS A 176 -30.86 -27.35 1.13
C LYS A 176 -30.34 -28.74 1.52
N GLN A 177 -29.09 -28.85 1.94
CA GLN A 177 -28.47 -30.10 2.37
C GLN A 177 -28.56 -30.34 3.89
N GLY A 178 -29.21 -29.46 4.65
CA GLY A 178 -29.27 -29.55 6.12
C GLY A 178 -27.90 -29.38 6.80
N ARG A 179 -26.93 -28.72 6.15
CA ARG A 179 -25.54 -28.57 6.62
C ARG A 179 -25.24 -27.16 7.16
N GLU A 180 -26.18 -26.62 7.93
CA GLU A 180 -26.08 -25.27 8.50
C GLU A 180 -24.89 -25.14 9.46
N ALA A 181 -24.56 -26.20 10.20
CA ALA A 181 -23.38 -26.24 11.06
C ALA A 181 -22.08 -26.07 10.26
N THR A 182 -22.03 -26.54 9.01
CA THR A 182 -20.86 -26.39 8.13
C THR A 182 -20.74 -24.96 7.59
N LEU A 183 -21.85 -24.27 7.29
CA LEU A 183 -21.82 -22.84 6.93
C LEU A 183 -21.22 -22.00 8.07
N LYS A 184 -21.68 -22.26 9.29
CA LYS A 184 -21.19 -21.56 10.49
C LYS A 184 -19.70 -21.83 10.75
N ALA A 185 -19.23 -23.05 10.48
CA ALA A 185 -17.82 -23.40 10.59
C ALA A 185 -16.94 -22.76 9.50
N LEU A 186 -17.52 -22.39 8.36
CA LEU A 186 -16.84 -21.72 7.24
C LEU A 186 -16.88 -20.19 7.34
N GLY A 187 -17.42 -19.62 8.43
CA GLY A 187 -17.55 -18.18 8.62
C GLY A 187 -18.52 -17.53 7.62
N VAL A 188 -19.47 -18.30 7.08
CA VAL A 188 -20.55 -17.79 6.26
C VAL A 188 -21.59 -17.16 7.19
N PRO A 189 -21.85 -15.84 7.13
CA PRO A 189 -22.89 -15.20 7.92
C PRO A 189 -24.29 -15.71 7.55
#